data_AF-A0A397SAQ4-F1
#
_entry.id   AF-A0A397SAQ4-F1
#
_cell.length_a   1.000
_cell.length_b   1.000
_cell.length_c   1.000
_cell.angle_alpha   90.00
_cell.angle_beta   90.00
_cell.angle_gamma   90.00
#
_symmetry.space_group_name_H-M   'P 1'
#
loop_
_entity.id
_entity.type
_entity.pdbx_description
1 polymer ?
#
loop_
_entity_poly.entity_id
_entity_poly.type
_entity_poly.pdbx_seq_one_letter_code
_entity_poly.pdbx_strand_id
1 'polypeptide(L)'
;MYTSTISDQTDRGTLARYDGAGPLASIPSRNEIVAEYDNEMTAILQQSISGKQLIHFMPTEVSDDTKYVNGVSTYILRITGSLINGQKAIVNITGIKPFFDVEVPEKMSISIFKSKLVKILSSILNSASKFRVETISTFPLRGYHTEKKPYIRVRTWNHYDRYNALKAVRAVDRTLVLTWDIKTYSSRKTGEVPNAKYEEDVVFMICMTVHWKDDPKPLKQICLVDVETAPDR
;
A
#
# COMPACT_ATOMS: atom_id res chain seq x y z
N MET A 1 16.50 -11.64 10.67
CA MET A 1 17.67 -10.87 11.12
C MET A 1 17.19 -9.47 11.45
N TYR A 2 17.14 -9.12 12.73
CA TYR A 2 16.65 -7.81 13.19
C TYR A 2 17.87 -6.89 13.26
N THR A 3 18.05 -6.02 12.28
CA THR A 3 19.03 -4.94 12.39
C THR A 3 18.47 -3.91 13.36
N SER A 4 18.97 -3.93 14.59
CA SER A 4 18.76 -2.84 15.54
C SER A 4 19.36 -1.57 14.94
N THR A 5 18.54 -0.60 14.55
CA THR A 5 18.98 0.74 14.17
C THR A 5 19.20 1.63 15.39
N ILE A 6 19.35 1.05 16.58
CA ILE A 6 19.84 1.79 17.75
C ILE A 6 21.36 1.85 17.58
N SER A 7 21.83 2.93 16.94
CA SER A 7 23.20 3.39 17.15
C SER A 7 23.28 3.82 18.61
N ASP A 8 23.82 2.93 19.44
CA ASP A 8 24.26 3.29 20.77
C ASP A 8 25.54 4.13 20.58
N GLN A 9 25.41 5.46 20.60
CA GLN A 9 26.54 6.38 20.52
C GLN A 9 27.34 6.41 21.83
N THR A 10 27.55 5.26 22.43
CA THR A 10 28.35 5.08 23.64
C THR A 10 29.81 4.81 23.28
N ASP A 11 30.10 4.50 22.01
CA ASP A 11 31.46 4.27 21.51
C ASP A 11 32.18 5.60 21.30
N ARG A 12 32.89 6.03 22.34
CA ARG A 12 33.71 7.26 22.34
C ARG A 12 35.01 7.02 21.56
N GLY A 13 34.90 6.94 20.24
CA GLY A 13 36.06 7.01 19.35
C GLY A 13 36.68 8.41 19.38
N THR A 14 37.99 8.51 19.62
CA THR A 14 38.73 9.77 19.51
C THR A 14 38.68 10.27 18.07
N LEU A 15 37.99 11.39 17.81
CA LEU A 15 37.86 11.93 16.46
C LEU A 15 39.16 12.68 16.07
N ALA A 16 39.90 12.13 15.11
CA ALA A 16 41.11 12.77 14.57
C ALA A 16 40.73 13.92 13.64
N ARG A 17 41.44 15.05 13.74
CA ARG A 17 41.28 16.16 12.79
C ARG A 17 41.91 15.81 11.45
N TYR A 18 41.28 16.25 10.35
CA TYR A 18 41.80 16.04 8.99
C TYR A 18 43.13 16.76 8.74
N ASP A 19 43.42 17.82 9.49
CA ASP A 19 44.66 18.62 9.38
C ASP A 19 45.84 18.05 10.18
N GLY A 20 45.70 16.89 10.82
CA GLY A 20 46.75 16.27 11.63
C GLY A 20 47.02 16.97 12.97
N ALA A 21 46.23 17.99 13.34
CA ALA A 21 46.28 18.55 14.67
C ALA A 21 45.68 17.58 15.72
N GLY A 22 45.94 17.86 17.00
CA GLY A 22 45.52 17.02 18.11
C GLY A 22 44.02 16.66 18.08
N PRO A 23 43.63 15.52 18.69
CA PRO A 23 42.27 15.01 18.65
C PRO A 23 41.25 16.06 19.13
N LEU A 24 40.09 16.11 18.47
CA LEU A 24 39.00 16.99 18.91
C LEU A 24 38.44 16.50 20.25
N ALA A 25 38.06 17.43 21.12
CA ALA A 25 37.14 17.11 22.21
C ALA A 25 35.93 16.39 21.59
N SER A 26 35.54 15.25 22.17
CA SER A 26 34.49 14.39 21.64
C SER A 26 33.25 15.21 21.27
N ILE A 27 32.68 14.96 20.09
CA ILE A 27 31.42 15.61 19.68
C ILE A 27 30.37 15.25 20.72
N PRO A 28 29.72 16.25 21.36
CA PRO A 28 28.71 15.97 22.35
C PRO A 28 27.58 15.16 21.72
N SER A 29 27.22 14.05 22.36
CA SER A 29 26.10 13.23 21.94
C SER A 29 24.81 14.04 22.06
N ARG A 30 23.78 13.66 21.31
CA ARG A 30 22.45 14.27 21.45
C ARG A 30 21.94 14.21 22.89
N ASN A 31 22.22 13.13 23.62
CA ASN A 31 21.80 13.00 25.02
C ASN A 31 22.53 13.99 25.93
N GLU A 32 23.82 14.24 25.68
CA GLU A 32 24.60 15.25 26.41
C GLU A 32 24.07 16.66 26.13
N ILE A 33 23.78 17.00 24.87
CA ILE A 33 23.17 18.29 24.50
C ILE A 33 21.78 18.44 25.15
N VAL A 34 20.93 17.42 25.06
CA VAL A 34 19.59 17.46 25.66
C VAL A 34 19.69 17.63 27.17
N ALA A 35 20.63 16.95 27.85
CA ALA A 35 20.80 17.06 29.29
C ALA A 35 21.31 18.45 29.73
N GLU A 36 22.20 19.08 28.95
CA GLU A 36 22.70 20.44 29.21
C GLU A 36 21.58 21.48 29.16
N TYR A 37 20.66 21.34 28.20
CA TYR A 37 19.58 22.31 27.95
C TYR A 37 18.20 21.83 28.42
N ASP A 38 18.13 20.77 29.25
CA ASP A 38 16.85 20.15 29.61
C ASP A 38 15.93 21.12 30.35
N ASN A 39 16.47 22.00 31.21
CA ASN A 39 15.71 22.99 31.98
C ASN A 39 14.48 22.37 32.69
N GLU A 40 14.65 21.18 33.28
CA GLU A 40 13.59 20.37 33.93
C GLU A 40 12.48 19.85 33.01
N MET A 41 12.57 20.07 31.69
CA MET A 41 11.56 19.67 30.73
C MET A 41 11.37 18.15 30.66
N THR A 42 12.43 17.35 30.84
CA THR A 42 12.29 15.89 30.89
C THR A 42 11.40 15.47 32.06
N ALA A 43 11.56 16.08 33.25
CA ALA A 43 10.75 15.76 34.42
C ALA A 43 9.27 16.13 34.19
N ILE A 44 9.01 17.30 33.61
CA ILE A 44 7.66 17.76 33.25
C ILE A 44 7.01 16.79 32.24
N LEU A 45 7.74 16.41 31.19
CA LEU A 45 7.24 15.48 30.17
C LEU A 45 6.94 14.11 30.77
N GLN A 46 7.80 13.58 31.65
CA GLN A 46 7.54 12.31 32.34
C GLN A 46 6.31 12.40 33.23
N GLN A 47 6.14 13.49 33.98
CA GLN A 47 4.95 13.73 34.79
C GLN A 47 3.68 13.81 33.91
N SER A 48 3.75 14.48 32.76
CA SER A 48 2.65 14.52 31.80
C SER A 48 2.33 13.14 31.23
N ILE A 49 3.32 12.30 30.93
CA ILE A 49 3.11 10.90 30.49
C ILE A 49 2.39 10.10 31.59
N SER A 50 2.90 10.14 32.83
CA SER A 50 2.30 9.44 33.97
C SER A 50 0.89 9.93 34.28
N GLY A 51 0.67 11.24 34.17
CA GLY A 51 -0.62 11.88 34.36
C GLY A 51 -1.59 11.73 33.18
N LYS A 52 -1.18 11.05 32.08
CA LYS A 52 -1.94 10.94 30.82
C LYS A 52 -2.38 12.31 30.26
N GLN A 53 -1.56 13.33 30.50
CA GLN A 53 -1.77 14.66 29.96
C GLN A 53 -1.39 14.71 28.48
N LEU A 54 -1.89 15.74 27.80
CA LEU A 54 -1.60 15.96 26.40
C LEU A 54 -0.12 16.35 26.21
N ILE A 55 0.54 15.71 25.25
CA ILE A 55 1.94 15.97 24.90
C ILE A 55 2.03 16.25 23.40
N HIS A 56 2.58 17.41 23.07
CA HIS A 56 2.87 17.79 21.69
C HIS A 56 4.25 17.28 21.27
N PHE A 57 4.35 16.82 20.04
CA PHE A 57 5.61 16.42 19.41
C PHE A 57 5.51 16.67 17.90
N MET A 58 6.66 16.80 17.23
CA MET A 58 6.74 16.97 15.79
C MET A 58 6.99 15.61 15.13
N PRO A 59 6.02 15.02 14.40
CA PRO A 59 6.24 13.77 13.69
C PRO A 59 7.18 13.97 12.49
N THR A 60 8.13 13.06 12.32
CA THR A 60 9.13 13.09 11.23
C THR A 60 9.09 11.84 10.36
N GLU A 61 8.64 10.71 10.90
CA GLU A 61 8.58 9.43 10.19
C GLU A 61 7.38 8.61 10.67
N VAL A 62 6.80 7.85 9.75
CA VAL A 62 5.71 6.90 10.02
C VAL A 62 6.13 5.53 9.48
N SER A 63 5.97 4.50 10.30
CA SER A 63 6.27 3.12 9.92
C SER A 63 5.19 2.16 10.40
N ASP A 64 5.10 1.03 9.72
CA ASP A 64 4.22 -0.07 10.10
C ASP A 64 4.97 -1.06 11.01
N ASP A 65 4.32 -1.56 12.04
CA ASP A 65 4.85 -2.60 12.91
C ASP A 65 3.74 -3.58 13.32
N THR A 66 4.10 -4.69 13.94
CA THR A 66 3.15 -5.71 14.38
C THR A 66 3.46 -6.20 15.78
N LYS A 67 2.44 -6.28 16.62
CA LYS A 67 2.54 -6.83 17.98
C LYS A 67 1.60 -8.00 18.15
N TYR A 68 2.09 -9.04 18.82
CA TYR A 68 1.25 -10.16 19.22
C TYR A 68 0.53 -9.83 20.53
N VAL A 69 -0.80 -9.88 20.50
CA VAL A 69 -1.67 -9.74 21.67
C VAL A 69 -2.53 -10.99 21.73
N ASN A 70 -2.40 -11.78 22.80
CA ASN A 70 -3.11 -13.05 22.98
C ASN A 70 -2.95 -14.01 21.79
N GLY A 71 -1.74 -14.11 21.24
CA GLY A 71 -1.44 -14.96 20.08
C GLY A 71 -1.93 -14.40 18.73
N VAL A 72 -2.60 -13.25 18.71
CA VAL A 72 -3.05 -12.58 17.48
C VAL A 72 -2.07 -11.49 17.10
N SER A 73 -1.57 -11.55 15.87
CA SER A 73 -0.75 -10.51 15.27
C SER A 73 -1.61 -9.28 14.95
N THR A 74 -1.34 -8.17 15.63
CA THR A 74 -2.09 -6.90 15.55
C THR A 74 -1.23 -5.78 14.98
N TYR A 75 -1.81 -5.01 14.06
CA TYR A 75 -1.14 -3.89 13.41
C TYR A 75 -0.90 -2.72 14.37
N ILE A 76 0.26 -2.09 14.23
CA ILE A 76 0.67 -0.87 14.91
C ILE A 76 1.10 0.15 13.86
N LEU A 77 0.57 1.35 13.95
CA LEU A 77 1.11 2.51 13.24
C LEU A 77 2.07 3.23 14.20
N ARG A 78 3.36 3.17 13.89
CA ARG A 78 4.41 3.80 14.69
C ARG A 78 4.75 5.15 14.08
N ILE A 79 4.62 6.20 14.87
CA ILE A 79 5.01 7.55 14.49
C ILE A 79 6.22 7.93 15.32
N THR A 80 7.31 8.34 14.67
CA THR A 80 8.48 8.85 15.37
C THR A 80 8.65 10.34 15.09
N GLY A 81 9.29 11.03 16.02
CA GLY A 81 9.42 12.48 15.95
C GLY A 81 10.26 13.04 17.08
N SER A 82 10.20 14.36 17.26
CA SER A 82 10.92 15.07 18.31
C SER A 82 9.96 15.79 19.27
N LEU A 83 10.28 15.73 20.56
CA LEU A 83 9.62 16.50 21.62
C LEU A 83 10.17 17.92 21.66
N ILE A 84 9.50 18.80 22.42
CA ILE A 84 9.90 20.20 22.56
C ILE A 84 11.30 20.38 23.15
N ASN A 85 11.77 19.45 23.98
CA ASN A 85 13.12 19.42 24.54
C ASN A 85 14.15 18.71 23.63
N GLY A 86 13.78 18.41 22.39
CA GLY A 86 14.67 17.76 21.43
C GLY A 86 14.86 16.25 21.62
N GLN A 87 14.18 15.58 22.57
CA GLN A 87 14.19 14.12 22.73
C GLN A 87 13.36 13.40 21.65
N LYS A 88 13.62 12.10 21.43
CA LYS A 88 12.87 11.30 20.44
C LYS A 88 11.53 10.86 21.04
N ALA A 89 10.44 11.20 20.36
CA ALA A 89 9.14 10.60 20.60
C ALA A 89 8.96 9.35 19.73
N ILE A 90 8.39 8.31 20.32
CA ILE A 90 7.89 7.13 19.60
C ILE A 90 6.46 6.89 20.08
N VAL A 91 5.50 7.09 19.18
CA VAL A 91 4.07 6.93 19.46
C VAL A 91 3.57 5.70 18.69
N ASN A 92 3.13 4.68 19.43
CA ASN A 92 2.54 3.47 18.85
C ASN A 92 1.01 3.59 18.90
N ILE A 93 0.38 3.78 17.75
CA ILE A 93 -1.08 3.76 17.63
C ILE A 93 -1.51 2.32 17.44
N THR A 94 -2.26 1.82 18.41
CA THR A 94 -2.76 0.43 18.46
C THR A 94 -4.27 0.38 18.23
N GLY A 95 -4.83 -0.82 18.02
CA GLY A 95 -6.28 -1.00 17.86
C GLY A 95 -6.81 -0.63 16.47
N ILE A 96 -5.94 -0.22 15.54
CA ILE A 96 -6.28 -0.06 14.13
C ILE A 96 -6.56 -1.44 13.53
N LYS A 97 -7.71 -1.57 12.86
CA LYS A 97 -8.11 -2.78 12.15
C LYS A 97 -8.08 -2.51 10.65
N PRO A 98 -7.03 -2.93 9.93
CA PRO A 98 -6.95 -2.74 8.49
C PRO A 98 -8.17 -3.36 7.80
N PHE A 99 -8.69 -2.69 6.77
CA PHE A 99 -9.92 -3.13 6.10
C PHE A 99 -9.92 -2.87 4.61
N PHE A 100 -10.87 -3.49 3.92
CA PHE A 100 -11.25 -3.17 2.54
C PHE A 100 -12.73 -3.47 2.34
N ASP A 101 -13.32 -2.86 1.31
CA ASP A 101 -14.73 -2.98 1.00
C ASP A 101 -14.92 -3.74 -0.33
N VAL A 102 -15.89 -4.63 -0.37
CA VAL A 102 -16.23 -5.44 -1.55
C VAL A 102 -17.67 -5.13 -1.95
N GLU A 103 -17.87 -4.66 -3.19
CA GLU A 103 -19.21 -4.36 -3.72
C GLU A 103 -20.05 -5.63 -3.80
N VAL A 104 -21.31 -5.56 -3.38
CA VAL A 104 -22.24 -6.67 -3.54
C VAL A 104 -22.77 -6.64 -4.98
N PRO A 105 -22.66 -7.74 -5.76
CA PRO A 105 -23.20 -7.78 -7.12
C PRO A 105 -24.71 -7.58 -7.15
N GLU A 106 -25.22 -6.79 -8.09
CA GLU A 106 -26.65 -6.45 -8.22
C GLU A 106 -27.56 -7.67 -8.35
N LYS A 107 -27.06 -8.76 -8.97
CA LYS A 107 -27.80 -10.00 -9.18
C LYS A 107 -27.74 -10.97 -7.99
N MET A 108 -27.20 -10.56 -6.83
CA MET A 108 -27.00 -11.43 -5.68
C MET A 108 -27.47 -10.77 -4.39
N SER A 109 -28.19 -11.51 -3.54
CA SER A 109 -28.56 -11.01 -2.22
C SER A 109 -27.33 -10.85 -1.31
N ILE A 110 -27.37 -9.85 -0.43
CA ILE A 110 -26.29 -9.53 0.50
C ILE A 110 -25.93 -10.75 1.37
N SER A 111 -26.93 -11.52 1.83
CA SER A 111 -26.70 -12.69 2.68
C SER A 111 -25.96 -13.81 1.93
N ILE A 112 -26.37 -14.11 0.69
CA ILE A 112 -25.71 -15.12 -0.15
C ILE A 112 -24.28 -14.70 -0.45
N PHE A 113 -24.07 -13.45 -0.87
CA PHE A 113 -22.74 -12.94 -1.17
C PHE A 113 -21.82 -12.96 0.06
N LYS A 114 -22.30 -12.47 1.20
CA LYS A 114 -21.57 -12.50 2.48
C LYS A 114 -21.16 -13.93 2.84
N SER A 115 -22.05 -14.91 2.70
CA SER A 115 -21.73 -16.32 2.99
C SER A 115 -20.62 -16.88 2.10
N LYS A 116 -20.63 -16.55 0.79
CA LYS A 116 -19.58 -16.96 -0.15
C LYS A 116 -18.25 -16.29 0.17
N LEU A 117 -18.27 -14.99 0.46
CA LEU A 117 -17.08 -14.23 0.82
C LEU A 117 -16.43 -14.79 2.10
N VAL A 118 -17.22 -15.04 3.15
CA VAL A 118 -16.73 -15.64 4.40
C VAL A 118 -16.08 -17.01 4.14
N LYS A 119 -16.66 -17.86 3.28
CA LYS A 119 -16.06 -19.16 2.92
C LYS A 119 -14.68 -19.00 2.26
N ILE A 120 -14.56 -18.08 1.29
CA ILE A 120 -13.29 -17.80 0.61
C ILE A 120 -12.24 -17.29 1.62
N LEU A 121 -12.62 -16.33 2.46
CA LEU A 121 -11.70 -15.74 3.45
C LEU A 121 -11.25 -16.76 4.50
N SER A 122 -12.16 -17.58 5.03
CA SER A 122 -11.82 -18.64 5.98
C SER A 122 -10.86 -19.67 5.40
N SER A 123 -11.03 -20.03 4.12
CA SER A 123 -10.13 -20.97 3.43
C SER A 123 -8.72 -20.41 3.26
N ILE A 124 -8.56 -19.11 3.07
CA ILE A 124 -7.26 -18.48 2.79
C ILE A 124 -6.52 -18.11 4.08
N LEU A 125 -7.25 -17.63 5.08
CA LEU A 125 -6.66 -17.19 6.34
C LEU A 125 -6.47 -18.34 7.34
N ASN A 126 -6.99 -19.54 7.03
CA ASN A 126 -7.01 -20.73 7.89
C ASN A 126 -7.65 -20.50 9.26
N SER A 127 -8.50 -19.47 9.39
CA SER A 127 -9.24 -19.18 10.62
C SER A 127 -10.34 -18.14 10.37
N ALA A 128 -11.53 -18.41 10.90
CA ALA A 128 -12.64 -17.45 10.95
C ALA A 128 -12.42 -16.35 12.00
N SER A 129 -11.49 -16.52 12.95
CA SER A 129 -11.19 -15.52 13.96
C SER A 129 -10.29 -14.39 13.47
N LYS A 130 -9.63 -14.55 12.30
CA LYS A 130 -8.67 -13.58 11.75
C LYS A 130 -9.30 -12.37 11.05
N PHE A 131 -10.62 -12.39 10.88
CA PHE A 131 -11.32 -11.31 10.21
C PHE A 131 -12.72 -11.10 10.78
N ARG A 132 -13.30 -9.93 10.49
CA ARG A 132 -14.71 -9.61 10.74
C ARG A 132 -15.31 -9.03 9.48
N VAL A 133 -16.58 -9.34 9.24
CA VAL A 133 -17.34 -8.82 8.11
C VAL A 133 -18.53 -8.00 8.60
N GLU A 134 -18.74 -6.83 8.01
CA GLU A 134 -19.93 -6.01 8.23
C GLU A 134 -20.55 -5.61 6.88
N THR A 135 -21.86 -5.42 6.86
CA THR A 135 -22.56 -4.87 5.70
C THR A 135 -22.62 -3.36 5.87
N ILE A 136 -22.23 -2.62 4.84
CA ILE A 136 -22.31 -1.15 4.80
C ILE A 136 -23.00 -0.71 3.52
N SER A 137 -23.42 0.55 3.48
CA SER A 137 -23.93 1.19 2.27
C SER A 137 -23.16 2.49 2.04
N THR A 138 -22.52 2.63 0.88
CA THR A 138 -21.66 3.78 0.53
C THR A 138 -21.75 4.08 -0.97
N PHE A 139 -21.32 5.30 -1.35
CA PHE A 139 -21.23 5.66 -2.75
C PHE A 139 -20.04 4.95 -3.42
N PRO A 140 -20.22 4.38 -4.62
CA PRO A 140 -19.11 3.85 -5.40
C PRO A 140 -18.07 4.94 -5.70
N LEU A 141 -16.79 4.57 -5.68
CA LEU A 141 -15.70 5.50 -5.98
C LEU A 141 -15.68 5.93 -7.46
N ARG A 142 -16.18 5.07 -8.37
CA ARG A 142 -16.16 5.30 -9.82
C ARG A 142 -17.53 5.68 -10.34
N GLY A 143 -17.58 6.76 -11.09
CA GLY A 143 -18.81 7.30 -11.69
C GLY A 143 -19.59 8.18 -10.73
N TYR A 144 -20.57 8.90 -11.26
CA TYR A 144 -21.52 9.68 -10.47
C TYR A 144 -22.72 8.81 -10.13
N HIS A 145 -23.02 8.65 -8.84
CA HIS A 145 -24.15 7.88 -8.35
C HIS A 145 -24.97 8.73 -7.39
N THR A 146 -26.28 8.79 -7.60
CA THR A 146 -27.22 9.47 -6.70
C THR A 146 -27.61 8.60 -5.50
N GLU A 147 -27.37 7.29 -5.58
CA GLU A 147 -27.73 6.32 -4.55
C GLU A 147 -26.50 5.57 -4.04
N LYS A 148 -26.57 5.16 -2.76
CA LYS A 148 -25.53 4.33 -2.14
C LYS A 148 -25.74 2.87 -2.52
N LYS A 149 -24.65 2.17 -2.82
CA LYS A 149 -24.66 0.73 -3.09
C LYS A 149 -24.26 -0.07 -1.84
N PRO A 150 -24.74 -1.33 -1.70
CA PRO A 150 -24.34 -2.22 -0.63
C PRO A 150 -22.92 -2.76 -0.85
N TYR A 151 -22.11 -2.74 0.22
CA TYR A 151 -20.77 -3.32 0.28
C TYR A 151 -20.64 -4.25 1.50
N ILE A 152 -19.71 -5.20 1.43
CA ILE A 152 -19.22 -5.94 2.59
C ILE A 152 -17.84 -5.41 2.95
N ARG A 153 -17.70 -4.85 4.14
CA ARG A 153 -16.40 -4.47 4.69
C ARG A 153 -15.77 -5.66 5.40
N VAL A 154 -14.55 -5.98 4.99
CA VAL A 154 -13.72 -7.02 5.59
C VAL A 154 -12.64 -6.33 6.43
N ARG A 155 -12.66 -6.55 7.74
CA ARG A 155 -11.62 -6.09 8.66
C ARG A 155 -10.71 -7.25 9.06
N THR A 156 -9.41 -7.04 9.09
CA THR A 156 -8.41 -7.98 9.61
C THR A 156 -7.68 -7.38 10.81
N TRP A 157 -6.84 -8.18 11.47
CA TRP A 157 -6.04 -7.72 12.62
C TRP A 157 -4.70 -7.12 12.22
N ASN A 158 -4.17 -7.52 11.06
CA ASN A 158 -2.88 -7.07 10.56
C ASN A 158 -2.89 -6.87 9.03
N HIS A 159 -1.85 -6.20 8.53
CA HIS A 159 -1.70 -5.88 7.12
C HIS A 159 -1.46 -7.12 6.25
N TYR A 160 -0.77 -8.13 6.76
CA TYR A 160 -0.46 -9.37 6.04
C TYR A 160 -1.73 -10.16 5.71
N ASP A 161 -2.59 -10.40 6.70
CA ASP A 161 -3.89 -11.07 6.50
C ASP A 161 -4.79 -10.24 5.58
N ARG A 162 -4.77 -8.90 5.69
CA ARG A 162 -5.52 -8.01 4.78
C ARG A 162 -5.09 -8.22 3.34
N TYR A 163 -3.78 -8.23 3.09
CA TYR A 163 -3.21 -8.39 1.76
C TYR A 163 -3.61 -9.73 1.14
N ASN A 164 -3.47 -10.83 1.89
CA ASN A 164 -3.85 -12.16 1.40
C ASN A 164 -5.36 -12.28 1.15
N ALA A 165 -6.19 -11.74 2.04
CA ALA A 165 -7.62 -11.68 1.86
C ALA A 165 -8.01 -10.90 0.59
N LEU A 166 -7.45 -9.70 0.41
CA LEU A 166 -7.73 -8.85 -0.76
C LEU A 166 -7.29 -9.54 -2.06
N LYS A 167 -6.10 -10.16 -2.06
CA LYS A 167 -5.59 -10.91 -3.20
C LYS A 167 -6.53 -12.06 -3.59
N ALA A 168 -7.02 -12.82 -2.61
CA ALA A 168 -7.95 -13.91 -2.85
C ALA A 168 -9.30 -13.44 -3.40
N VAL A 169 -9.84 -12.33 -2.88
CA VAL A 169 -11.09 -11.74 -3.38
C VAL A 169 -10.94 -11.27 -4.82
N ARG A 170 -9.82 -10.61 -5.15
CA ARG A 170 -9.51 -10.17 -6.52
C ARG A 170 -9.31 -11.31 -7.50
N ALA A 171 -8.70 -12.42 -7.08
CA ALA A 171 -8.52 -13.58 -7.95
C ALA A 171 -9.85 -14.19 -8.44
N VAL A 172 -10.96 -13.93 -7.75
CA VAL A 172 -12.30 -14.35 -8.18
C VAL A 172 -12.90 -13.39 -9.23
N ASP A 173 -12.42 -12.14 -9.27
CA ASP A 173 -12.81 -11.16 -10.30
C ASP A 173 -12.14 -11.52 -11.64
N ARG A 174 -12.89 -12.27 -12.46
CA ARG A 174 -12.51 -12.63 -13.83
C ARG A 174 -12.80 -11.48 -14.79
N THR A 175 -12.20 -10.32 -14.53
CA THR A 175 -12.23 -9.22 -15.50
C THR A 175 -11.27 -9.54 -16.64
N LEU A 176 -11.83 -9.72 -17.83
CA LEU A 176 -11.07 -9.89 -19.07
C LEU A 176 -10.65 -8.51 -19.60
N VAL A 177 -9.37 -8.34 -19.91
CA VAL A 177 -8.81 -7.12 -20.50
C VAL A 177 -8.35 -7.44 -21.91
N LEU A 178 -8.93 -6.76 -22.90
CA LEU A 178 -8.45 -6.75 -24.28
C LEU A 178 -7.67 -5.46 -24.48
N THR A 179 -6.37 -5.57 -24.76
CA THR A 179 -5.55 -4.44 -25.22
C THR A 179 -5.28 -4.63 -26.71
N TRP A 180 -5.36 -3.55 -27.48
CA TRP A 180 -5.17 -3.61 -28.92
C TRP A 180 -4.43 -2.37 -29.42
N ASP A 181 -3.67 -2.54 -30.50
CA ASP A 181 -3.00 -1.47 -31.25
C ASP A 181 -3.14 -1.75 -32.75
N ILE A 182 -3.15 -0.70 -33.56
CA ILE A 182 -3.29 -0.80 -35.02
C ILE A 182 -2.07 -0.25 -35.74
N LYS A 183 -1.78 -0.79 -36.92
CA LYS A 183 -0.87 -0.18 -37.89
C LYS A 183 -1.64 0.19 -39.15
N THR A 184 -1.39 1.41 -39.59
CA THR A 184 -2.05 2.01 -40.74
C THR A 184 -1.03 2.37 -41.81
N TYR A 185 -1.47 2.36 -43.05
CA TYR A 185 -0.69 2.73 -44.22
C TYR A 185 -1.53 3.67 -45.09
N SER A 186 -0.90 4.70 -45.64
CA SER A 186 -1.52 5.60 -46.61
C SER A 186 -0.75 5.55 -47.91
N SER A 187 -1.44 5.20 -49.00
CA SER A 187 -0.87 5.27 -50.34
C SER A 187 -0.98 6.65 -51.00
N ARG A 188 -1.62 7.63 -50.32
CA ARG A 188 -1.84 9.00 -50.83
C ARG A 188 -0.56 9.83 -50.95
N LYS A 189 0.53 9.44 -50.28
CA LYS A 189 1.84 10.13 -50.29
C LYS A 189 1.79 11.61 -49.89
N THR A 190 0.81 12.03 -49.09
CA THR A 190 0.66 13.42 -48.62
C THR A 190 1.53 13.75 -47.41
N GLY A 191 2.08 12.74 -46.74
CA GLY A 191 2.80 12.90 -45.46
C GLY A 191 1.86 13.10 -44.26
N GLU A 192 0.54 13.10 -44.48
CA GLU A 192 -0.46 13.19 -43.43
C GLU A 192 -0.68 11.84 -42.74
N VAL A 193 -1.23 11.87 -41.53
CA VAL A 193 -1.69 10.67 -40.84
C VAL A 193 -2.85 10.01 -41.61
N PRO A 194 -2.91 8.67 -41.68
CA PRO A 194 -4.01 7.96 -42.31
C PRO A 194 -5.36 8.34 -41.70
N ASN A 195 -6.38 8.52 -42.55
CA ASN A 195 -7.71 8.95 -42.19
C ASN A 195 -8.74 8.02 -42.83
N ALA A 196 -9.59 7.42 -42.00
CA ALA A 196 -10.57 6.40 -42.38
C ALA A 196 -11.61 6.84 -43.42
N LYS A 197 -11.64 8.13 -43.81
CA LYS A 197 -12.50 8.65 -44.88
C LYS A 197 -11.96 8.36 -46.29
N TYR A 198 -10.68 8.04 -46.43
CA TYR A 198 -10.04 7.79 -47.72
C TYR A 198 -9.83 6.29 -47.90
N GLU A 199 -10.22 5.74 -49.04
CA GLU A 199 -10.07 4.30 -49.34
C GLU A 199 -8.59 3.88 -49.45
N GLU A 200 -7.72 4.84 -49.76
CA GLU A 200 -6.27 4.67 -49.87
C GLU A 200 -5.55 4.55 -48.52
N ASP A 201 -6.27 4.81 -47.42
CA ASP A 201 -5.77 4.80 -46.05
C ASP A 201 -6.31 3.56 -45.32
N VAL A 202 -5.47 2.53 -45.20
CA VAL A 202 -5.88 1.21 -44.73
C VAL A 202 -5.26 0.86 -43.37
N VAL A 203 -6.00 0.10 -42.57
CA VAL A 203 -5.46 -0.65 -41.43
C VAL A 203 -5.00 -2.00 -41.97
N PHE A 204 -3.69 -2.20 -42.04
CA PHE A 204 -3.12 -3.46 -42.55
C PHE A 204 -2.79 -4.45 -41.42
N MET A 205 -2.74 -3.98 -40.17
CA MET A 205 -2.46 -4.83 -39.01
C MET A 205 -3.20 -4.38 -37.76
N ILE A 206 -3.74 -5.34 -37.01
CA ILE A 206 -4.30 -5.16 -35.67
C ILE A 206 -3.66 -6.18 -34.74
N CYS A 207 -2.91 -5.71 -33.76
CA CYS A 207 -2.35 -6.55 -32.70
C CYS A 207 -3.25 -6.46 -31.48
N MET A 208 -3.59 -7.62 -30.91
CA MET A 208 -4.45 -7.70 -29.73
C MET A 208 -3.86 -8.68 -28.72
N THR A 209 -3.98 -8.36 -27.44
CA THR A 209 -3.69 -9.30 -26.36
C THR A 209 -4.85 -9.34 -25.36
N VAL A 210 -5.22 -10.56 -24.98
CA VAL A 210 -6.31 -10.85 -24.04
C VAL A 210 -5.70 -11.34 -22.74
N HIS A 211 -6.01 -10.68 -21.62
CA HIS A 211 -5.46 -10.99 -20.30
C HIS A 211 -6.58 -11.09 -19.26
N TRP A 212 -6.33 -11.81 -18.17
CA TRP A 212 -7.02 -11.49 -16.92
C TRP A 212 -6.39 -10.24 -16.33
N LYS A 213 -7.19 -9.30 -15.82
CA LYS A 213 -6.74 -7.99 -15.30
C LYS A 213 -5.54 -8.05 -14.34
N ASP A 214 -5.46 -9.11 -13.54
CA ASP A 214 -4.43 -9.31 -12.51
C ASP A 214 -3.42 -10.44 -12.85
N ASP A 215 -3.45 -10.95 -14.08
CA ASP A 215 -2.51 -11.98 -14.57
C ASP A 215 -1.52 -11.35 -15.56
N PRO A 216 -0.20 -11.41 -15.30
CA PRO A 216 0.79 -10.89 -16.23
C PRO A 216 0.89 -11.70 -17.53
N LYS A 217 0.33 -12.91 -17.57
CA LYS A 217 0.40 -13.78 -18.75
C LYS A 217 -0.84 -13.59 -19.65
N PRO A 218 -0.67 -13.26 -20.93
CA PRO A 218 -1.79 -13.23 -21.87
C PRO A 218 -2.40 -14.63 -22.03
N LEU A 219 -3.73 -14.67 -22.08
CA LEU A 219 -4.50 -15.84 -22.45
C LEU A 219 -4.36 -16.12 -23.95
N LYS A 220 -4.39 -15.05 -24.75
CA LYS A 220 -4.22 -15.09 -26.20
C LYS A 220 -3.54 -13.83 -26.70
N GLN A 221 -2.69 -14.01 -27.69
CA GLN A 221 -2.10 -12.96 -28.50
C GLN A 221 -2.56 -13.21 -29.93
N ILE A 222 -3.11 -12.18 -30.57
CA ILE A 222 -3.74 -12.27 -31.89
C ILE A 222 -3.16 -11.15 -32.73
N CYS A 223 -2.64 -11.48 -33.91
CA CYS A 223 -2.25 -10.51 -34.92
C CYS A 223 -3.14 -10.75 -36.13
N LEU A 224 -3.97 -9.78 -36.47
CA LEU A 224 -4.76 -9.77 -37.69
C LEU A 224 -3.99 -8.96 -38.73
N VAL A 225 -3.74 -9.55 -39.88
CA VAL A 225 -3.05 -8.92 -41.01
C VAL A 225 -3.84 -9.15 -42.29
N ASP A 226 -3.75 -8.21 -43.22
CA ASP A 226 -4.37 -8.30 -44.55
C ASP A 226 -3.51 -9.05 -45.58
N VAL A 227 -2.27 -9.37 -45.22
CA VAL A 227 -1.32 -10.15 -46.01
C VAL A 227 -0.97 -11.46 -45.32
N GLU A 228 -0.69 -12.50 -46.11
CA GLU A 228 -0.28 -13.80 -45.56
C GLU A 228 1.09 -13.68 -44.87
N THR A 229 1.14 -13.97 -43.57
CA THR A 229 2.36 -13.93 -42.75
C THR A 229 2.55 -15.20 -41.95
N ALA A 230 3.80 -15.61 -41.75
CA ALA A 230 4.11 -16.68 -40.82
C ALA A 230 3.82 -16.26 -39.36
N PRO A 231 3.45 -17.19 -38.47
CA PRO A 231 3.28 -16.89 -37.06
C PRO A 231 4.62 -16.51 -36.40
N ASP A 232 4.57 -15.56 -35.47
CA ASP A 232 5.70 -15.23 -34.61
C ASP A 232 6.08 -16.45 -33.75
N ARG A 233 7.40 -16.73 -33.65
CA ARG A 233 7.96 -17.89 -32.91
C ARG A 233 7.83 -17.75 -31.40
#